data_AF-A0A1H7U5U7-F1
#
_entry.id   AF-A0A1H7U5U7-F1
#
_cell.length_a   1.000
_cell.length_b   1.000
_cell.length_c   1.000
_cell.angle_alpha   90.00
_cell.angle_beta   90.00
_cell.angle_gamma   90.00
#
_symmetry.space_group_name_H-M   'P 1'
#
loop_
_entity.id
_entity.type
_entity.pdbx_description
1 polymer ?
#
loop_
_entity_poly.entity_id
_entity_poly.type
_entity_poly.pdbx_seq_one_letter_code
_entity_poly.pdbx_strand_id
1 'polypeptide(L)'
;MPDDKIEIENVNKPGRSERVDRAKYQAMRKALLATLPDEAPGLTVPDAKEALLPLLSDELFPQGATAGWWLKAVQLDLEAKGVIKRAPRKPVHLYRLAAS
;
A
#
# COMPACT_ATOMS: atom_id res chain seq x y z
N MET A 1 14.45 -6.77 -18.49
CA MET A 1 13.19 -6.60 -19.26
C MET A 1 12.73 -5.17 -19.05
N PRO A 2 12.88 -4.27 -20.03
CA PRO A 2 12.46 -2.89 -19.85
C PRO A 2 10.93 -2.81 -19.90
N ASP A 3 10.34 -2.28 -18.84
CA ASP A 3 8.92 -2.00 -18.62
C ASP A 3 8.01 -3.15 -18.17
N ASP A 4 8.47 -3.97 -17.21
CA ASP A 4 7.54 -4.71 -16.36
C ASP A 4 6.80 -3.77 -15.39
N LYS A 5 5.76 -3.15 -15.91
CA LYS A 5 4.91 -2.19 -15.19
C LYS A 5 3.51 -2.76 -14.95
N ILE A 6 2.85 -2.24 -13.92
CA ILE A 6 1.46 -2.50 -13.57
C ILE A 6 0.68 -1.19 -13.54
N GLU A 7 -0.60 -1.25 -13.92
CA GLU A 7 -1.53 -0.13 -13.76
C GLU A 7 -2.07 -0.08 -12.33
N ILE A 8 -2.02 1.12 -11.75
CA ILE A 8 -2.57 1.42 -10.43
C ILE A 8 -3.59 2.55 -10.55
N GLU A 9 -4.57 2.51 -9.67
CA GLU A 9 -5.63 3.50 -9.54
C GLU A 9 -5.37 4.41 -8.34
N ASN A 10 -6.20 5.45 -8.20
CA ASN A 10 -6.16 6.35 -7.06
C ASN A 10 -7.58 6.70 -6.65
N VAL A 11 -7.98 6.34 -5.43
CA VAL A 11 -9.32 6.61 -4.92
C VAL A 11 -9.70 8.11 -4.95
N ASN A 12 -8.72 9.02 -4.92
CA ASN A 12 -8.98 10.47 -5.00
C ASN A 12 -9.10 10.98 -6.45
N LYS A 13 -8.81 10.15 -7.46
CA LYS A 13 -8.88 10.48 -8.89
C LYS A 13 -9.51 9.30 -9.67
N PRO A 14 -10.80 9.02 -9.48
CA PRO A 14 -11.48 7.91 -10.15
C PRO A 14 -11.37 8.00 -11.67
N GLY A 15 -11.23 6.86 -12.34
CA GLY A 15 -11.15 6.77 -13.80
C GLY A 15 -9.78 7.12 -14.42
N ARG A 16 -8.77 7.43 -13.60
CA ARG A 16 -7.38 7.62 -14.05
C ARG A 16 -6.47 6.53 -13.49
N SER A 17 -5.65 5.95 -14.34
CA SER A 17 -4.60 5.00 -13.96
C SER A 17 -3.19 5.57 -14.20
N GLU A 18 -2.22 5.02 -13.48
CA GLU A 18 -0.79 5.29 -13.65
C GLU A 18 -0.02 3.98 -13.79
N ARG A 19 1.10 3.98 -14.50
CA ARG A 19 1.96 2.80 -14.69
C ARG A 19 3.18 2.88 -13.80
N VAL A 20 3.37 1.90 -12.92
CA VAL A 20 4.48 1.82 -11.97
C VAL A 20 5.22 0.49 -12.08
N ASP A 21 6.44 0.42 -11.56
CA ASP A 21 7.22 -0.82 -11.49
C ASP A 21 6.45 -1.96 -10.79
N ARG A 22 6.31 -3.11 -11.47
CA ARG A 22 5.51 -4.24 -10.97
C ARG A 22 6.11 -4.85 -9.72
N ALA A 23 7.43 -5.07 -9.70
CA ALA A 23 8.10 -5.76 -8.60
C ALA A 23 8.00 -4.97 -7.29
N LYS A 24 8.28 -3.66 -7.35
CA LYS A 24 8.14 -2.76 -6.20
C LYS A 24 6.70 -2.64 -5.73
N TYR A 25 5.74 -2.55 -6.66
CA TYR A 25 4.32 -2.53 -6.30
C TYR A 25 3.92 -3.81 -5.55
N GLN A 26 4.25 -4.98 -6.08
CA GLN A 26 3.85 -6.26 -5.49
C GLN A 26 4.51 -6.49 -4.13
N ALA A 27 5.79 -6.16 -3.99
CA ALA A 27 6.50 -6.24 -2.72
C ALA A 27 5.87 -5.33 -1.65
N MET A 28 5.59 -4.07 -1.98
CA MET A 28 4.92 -3.14 -1.07
C MET A 28 3.48 -3.56 -0.75
N ARG A 29 2.71 -4.03 -1.73
CA ARG A 29 1.35 -4.56 -1.53
C ARG A 29 1.35 -5.74 -0.57
N LYS A 30 2.26 -6.69 -0.76
CA LYS A 30 2.40 -7.87 0.10
C LYS A 30 2.76 -7.45 1.53
N ALA A 31 3.75 -6.58 1.69
CA ALA A 31 4.18 -6.09 2.99
C ALA A 31 3.04 -5.33 3.71
N LEU A 32 2.37 -4.40 3.04
CA LEU A 32 1.27 -3.64 3.63
C LEU A 32 0.09 -4.54 4.03
N LEU A 33 -0.32 -5.50 3.20
CA LEU A 33 -1.40 -6.42 3.56
C LEU A 33 -1.04 -7.37 4.70
N ALA A 34 0.25 -7.70 4.86
CA ALA A 34 0.71 -8.50 6.00
C ALA A 34 0.69 -7.72 7.32
N THR A 35 0.81 -6.38 7.29
CA THR A 35 0.84 -5.55 8.50
C THR A 35 -0.53 -5.05 8.95
N LEU A 36 -1.46 -4.84 8.02
CA LEU A 36 -2.76 -4.26 8.36
C LEU A 36 -3.68 -5.31 9.04
N PRO A 37 -4.28 -4.97 10.20
CA PRO A 37 -5.36 -5.75 10.80
C PRO A 37 -6.56 -5.87 9.85
N ASP A 38 -7.38 -6.89 10.01
CA ASP A 38 -8.65 -7.10 9.27
C ASP A 38 -9.86 -6.42 9.92
N GLU A 39 -9.67 -5.73 11.05
CA GLU A 39 -10.72 -5.01 11.74
C GLU A 39 -10.35 -3.53 11.97
N ALA A 40 -11.38 -2.69 12.06
CA ALA A 40 -11.22 -1.30 12.47
C ALA A 40 -10.88 -1.23 13.98
N PRO A 41 -10.06 -0.25 14.43
CA PRO A 41 -9.63 0.92 13.68
C PRO A 41 -8.42 0.67 12.76
N GLY A 42 -7.70 -0.44 12.91
CA GLY A 42 -6.47 -0.70 12.17
C GLY A 42 -5.26 0.11 12.65
N LEU A 43 -4.27 0.29 11.78
CA LEU A 43 -3.00 0.99 12.10
C LEU A 43 -2.94 2.38 11.50
N THR A 44 -2.25 3.32 12.16
CA THR A 44 -1.94 4.59 11.51
C THR A 44 -0.97 4.39 10.33
N VAL A 45 -0.93 5.34 9.39
CA VAL A 45 0.01 5.24 8.25
C VAL A 45 1.49 5.19 8.71
N PRO A 46 1.94 5.98 9.71
CA PRO A 46 3.28 5.82 10.29
C PRO A 46 3.52 4.43 10.89
N ASP A 47 2.61 3.91 11.72
CA ASP A 47 2.79 2.59 12.35
C ASP A 47 2.83 1.47 11.31
N ALA A 48 1.96 1.54 10.29
CA ALA A 48 1.97 0.59 9.19
C ALA A 48 3.29 0.64 8.40
N LYS A 49 3.87 1.83 8.22
CA LYS A 49 5.18 2.00 7.57
C LYS A 49 6.29 1.35 8.40
N GLU A 50 6.34 1.62 9.70
CA GLU A 50 7.36 1.02 10.58
C GLU A 50 7.25 -0.50 10.60
N ALA A 51 6.03 -1.04 10.68
CA ALA A 51 5.79 -2.47 10.67
C ALA A 51 6.13 -3.14 9.32
N LEU A 52 5.95 -2.45 8.18
CA LEU A 52 6.17 -3.05 6.87
C LEU A 52 7.62 -2.97 6.40
N LEU A 53 8.40 -2.01 6.92
CA LEU A 53 9.79 -1.78 6.47
C LEU A 53 10.67 -3.03 6.58
N PRO A 54 10.65 -3.80 7.71
CA PRO A 54 11.42 -5.04 7.82
C PRO A 54 10.99 -6.15 6.85
N LEU A 55 9.83 -6.04 6.21
CA LEU A 55 9.29 -7.04 5.28
C LEU A 55 9.70 -6.77 3.83
N LEU A 56 10.32 -5.62 3.55
CA LEU A 56 10.74 -5.24 2.20
C LEU A 56 12.12 -5.81 1.88
N SER A 57 12.27 -6.31 0.65
CA SER A 57 13.58 -6.73 0.14
C SER A 57 14.49 -5.51 -0.07
N ASP A 58 15.72 -5.57 0.43
CA ASP A 58 16.76 -4.57 0.18
C ASP A 58 17.12 -4.44 -1.31
N GLU A 59 16.88 -5.47 -2.12
CA GLU A 59 17.09 -5.40 -3.57
C GLU A 59 16.13 -4.40 -4.23
N LEU A 60 14.87 -4.35 -3.76
CA LEU A 60 13.82 -3.49 -4.31
C LEU A 60 13.73 -2.14 -3.59
N PHE A 61 14.00 -2.14 -2.28
CA PHE A 61 13.91 -1.00 -1.37
C PHE A 61 15.18 -0.89 -0.52
N PRO A 62 16.33 -0.57 -1.13
CA PRO A 62 17.60 -0.52 -0.39
C PRO A 62 17.49 0.48 0.77
N GLN A 63 17.68 -0.02 2.00
CA GLN A 63 17.54 0.77 3.23
C GLN A 63 16.16 1.48 3.35
N GLY A 64 15.11 0.90 2.77
CA GLY A 64 13.76 1.48 2.76
C GLY A 64 13.60 2.73 1.88
N ALA A 65 14.55 3.02 0.98
CA ALA A 65 14.46 4.16 0.08
C ALA A 65 13.15 4.14 -0.73
N THR A 66 12.50 5.29 -0.85
CA THR A 66 11.20 5.46 -1.54
C THR A 66 10.00 4.72 -0.95
N ALA A 67 10.16 3.96 0.15
CA ALA A 67 9.08 3.17 0.76
C ALA A 67 7.85 4.02 1.13
N GLY A 68 8.05 5.28 1.56
CA GLY A 68 6.93 6.19 1.85
C GLY A 68 6.07 6.54 0.63
N TRP A 69 6.69 6.75 -0.53
CA TRP A 69 5.96 7.01 -1.77
C TRP A 69 5.21 5.76 -2.24
N TRP A 70 5.89 4.61 -2.21
CA TRP A 70 5.30 3.32 -2.58
C TRP A 70 4.15 2.91 -1.66
N LEU A 71 4.30 3.10 -0.35
CA LEU A 71 3.23 2.91 0.62
C LEU A 71 2.02 3.78 0.24
N LYS A 72 2.24 5.06 -0.08
CA LYS A 72 1.13 5.94 -0.46
C LYS A 72 0.46 5.50 -1.77
N ALA A 73 1.24 5.15 -2.78
CA ALA A 73 0.71 4.69 -4.07
C ALA A 73 -0.13 3.41 -3.89
N VAL A 74 0.41 2.39 -3.21
CA VAL A 74 -0.27 1.14 -2.93
C VAL A 74 -1.50 1.36 -2.05
N GLN A 75 -1.41 2.21 -1.02
CA GLN A 75 -2.56 2.54 -0.19
C GLN A 75 -3.72 3.07 -1.04
N LEU A 76 -3.49 4.09 -1.86
CA LEU A 76 -4.54 4.73 -2.66
C LEU A 76 -5.17 3.79 -3.69
N ASP A 77 -4.35 2.92 -4.27
CA ASP A 77 -4.78 1.89 -5.21
C ASP A 77 -5.61 0.79 -4.53
N LEU A 78 -5.18 0.30 -3.37
CA LEU A 78 -5.93 -0.70 -2.60
C LEU A 78 -7.23 -0.12 -2.02
N GLU A 79 -7.27 1.17 -1.69
CA GLU A 79 -8.51 1.87 -1.34
C GLU A 79 -9.46 1.96 -2.54
N ALA A 80 -8.95 2.28 -3.74
CA ALA A 80 -9.76 2.33 -4.97
C ALA A 80 -10.35 0.96 -5.31
N LYS A 81 -9.56 -0.09 -5.14
CA LYS A 81 -9.93 -1.49 -5.38
C LYS A 81 -10.76 -2.13 -4.26
N GLY A 82 -11.05 -1.41 -3.18
CA GLY A 82 -11.84 -1.94 -2.06
C GLY A 82 -11.17 -3.09 -1.30
N VAL A 83 -9.83 -3.09 -1.22
CA VAL A 83 -9.06 -4.12 -0.48
C VAL A 83 -8.75 -3.65 0.94
N ILE A 84 -8.55 -2.35 1.13
CA ILE A 84 -8.34 -1.72 2.45
C ILE A 84 -9.26 -0.52 2.60
N LYS A 85 -9.46 -0.05 3.83
CA LYS A 85 -10.30 1.11 4.11
C LYS A 85 -9.73 1.97 5.24
N ARG A 86 -10.14 3.25 5.26
CA ARG A 86 -9.89 4.17 6.36
C ARG A 86 -10.95 4.04 7.44
N ALA A 87 -10.55 3.93 8.70
CA ALA A 87 -11.48 4.10 9.81
C ALA A 87 -12.03 5.55 9.81
N PRO A 88 -13.28 5.78 10.26
CA PRO A 88 -13.92 7.10 10.28
C PRO A 88 -13.39 7.98 11.44
N ARG A 89 -12.06 8.12 11.55
CA ARG A 89 -11.37 8.87 12.59
C ARG A 89 -10.10 9.53 12.07
N LYS A 90 -9.57 10.48 12.85
CA LYS A 90 -8.28 11.12 12.62
C LYS A 90 -7.29 10.71 13.73
N PRO A 91 -5.97 10.59 13.43
CA PRO A 91 -5.37 10.55 12.10
C PRO A 91 -5.86 9.33 11.28
N VAL A 92 -5.49 9.24 10.00
CA VAL A 92 -5.91 8.12 9.14
C VAL A 92 -5.40 6.80 9.73
N HIS A 93 -6.33 5.88 9.99
CA HIS A 93 -6.02 4.49 10.30
C HIS A 93 -6.51 3.58 9.16
N LEU A 94 -5.70 2.59 8.79
CA LEU A 94 -5.95 1.66 7.71
C LEU A 94 -6.19 0.26 8.26
N TYR A 95 -7.17 -0.44 7.69
CA TYR A 95 -7.45 -1.84 7.97
C TYR A 95 -7.81 -2.56 6.66
N ARG A 96 -7.58 -3.88 6.61
CA ARG A 96 -7.99 -4.74 5.49
C ARG A 96 -9.49 -4.96 5.55
N LEU A 97 -10.11 -5.05 4.38
CA LEU A 97 -11.44 -5.64 4.28
C LEU A 97 -11.25 -7.15 4.15
N ALA A 98 -11.90 -7.94 5.02
CA ALA A 98 -11.88 -9.39 4.91
C ALA A 98 -12.29 -9.78 3.49
N ALA A 99 -11.55 -10.70 2.87
CA ALA A 99 -11.97 -11.29 1.60
C ALA A 99 -13.35 -11.93 1.86
N SER A 100 -14.37 -11.40 1.19
CA SER A 100 -15.70 -12.02 1.17
C SER A 100 -15.65 -13.32 0.38
#